data_AF-F3ZZG4-F1
#
_entry.id   AF-F3ZZG4-F1
#
_cell.length_a   1.000
_cell.length_b   1.000
_cell.length_c   1.000
_cell.angle_alpha   90.00
_cell.angle_beta   90.00
_cell.angle_gamma   90.00
#
_symmetry.space_group_name_H-M   'P 1'
#
loop_
_entity.id
_entity.type
_entity.pdbx_description
1 polymer ?
#
loop_
_entity_poly.entity_id
_entity_poly.type
_entity_poly.pdbx_seq_one_letter_code
_entity_poly.pdbx_strand_id
1 'polypeptide(L)'
;MKFTISESVSNTAWSNVDKGQIWRILKQGIADKAAGVAEAVREVYAVVKASVDDNLTEADCWGPHHEVREDGTVVLNRAGLIAAVAALSGARSEPNLTPQQAAEARQHLLRHYKELEMPIPATLVSGEIGQVQATISGEISINDVPLASWANLDTLKAGDQDPLEVVVEIPAGKSKRGWNYKPEALKAIVGEVMSQGLPGFLGHQKPEDVDHEFPPPVTHWVGAKWDPITNKAYFRGVIDKSAEDLKRWIKSNVVRTVSIFGIPKLQQSMGETQVVDYQPLSIDWTPLGRAGMPTAVIAVGEMDEIINGGVKMNWRELVTQLKQALANKDVTLSQVVGEMGFTTQDLANEVEEIKEALAAKQTLGKVKEVLAVSGEMDIIEAAGEARKALDEKAKAKHEKLINEAIAEKVTGEMTQGLVKKMLHVADDATKEQIVGEIDALLKDEALKDTFSKLHTDKPAGIGITSDGSKPNAMLITRKVAI
;
A
#
# COMPACT_ATOMS: atom_id res chain seq x y z
N MET A 1 -16.04 28.18 -18.08
CA MET A 1 -17.36 27.52 -18.01
C MET A 1 -17.42 26.68 -16.74
N LYS A 2 -18.59 26.47 -16.12
CA LYS A 2 -18.75 25.55 -14.98
C LYS A 2 -19.91 24.62 -15.29
N PHE A 3 -19.71 23.33 -15.12
CA PHE A 3 -20.76 22.35 -15.32
C PHE A 3 -21.46 22.05 -14.00
N THR A 4 -22.79 21.94 -14.07
CA THR A 4 -23.62 21.62 -12.89
C THR A 4 -24.72 20.65 -13.30
N ILE A 5 -24.88 19.58 -12.52
CA ILE A 5 -25.95 18.60 -12.71
C ILE A 5 -27.19 19.18 -12.05
N SER A 6 -28.25 19.33 -12.83
CA SER A 6 -29.54 19.86 -12.39
C SER A 6 -30.47 18.72 -11.98
N GLU A 7 -31.20 18.90 -10.88
CA GLU A 7 -32.28 17.99 -10.47
C GLU A 7 -33.53 18.10 -11.36
N SER A 8 -33.64 19.14 -12.19
CA SER A 8 -34.73 19.28 -13.17
C SER A 8 -34.65 18.24 -14.29
N VAL A 9 -35.84 17.87 -14.80
CA VAL A 9 -36.01 16.84 -15.82
C VAL A 9 -36.63 17.45 -17.08
N SER A 10 -36.01 17.20 -18.22
CA SER A 10 -36.51 17.59 -19.53
C SER A 10 -37.43 16.53 -20.12
N ASN A 11 -38.53 16.99 -20.74
CA ASN A 11 -39.45 16.17 -21.52
C ASN A 11 -39.35 16.46 -23.03
N THR A 12 -38.32 17.18 -23.47
CA THR A 12 -38.06 17.44 -24.89
C THR A 12 -37.88 16.12 -25.64
N ALA A 13 -38.51 16.00 -26.81
CA ALA A 13 -38.37 14.81 -27.65
C ALA A 13 -36.89 14.57 -27.99
N TRP A 14 -36.39 13.35 -27.79
CA TRP A 14 -34.97 13.03 -27.98
C TRP A 14 -34.47 13.18 -29.43
N SER A 15 -35.39 13.19 -30.40
CA SER A 15 -35.11 13.50 -31.81
C SER A 15 -34.74 14.96 -32.03
N ASN A 16 -35.16 15.87 -31.14
CA ASN A 16 -34.96 17.31 -31.27
C ASN A 16 -33.70 17.78 -30.53
N VAL A 17 -33.03 16.88 -29.80
CA VAL A 17 -31.80 17.16 -29.07
C VAL A 17 -30.60 16.96 -30.00
N ASP A 18 -29.79 18.02 -30.18
CA ASP A 18 -28.54 17.96 -30.94
C ASP A 18 -27.43 17.30 -30.10
N LYS A 19 -27.22 16.01 -30.34
CA LYS A 19 -26.18 15.20 -29.67
C LYS A 19 -24.77 15.65 -30.03
N GLY A 20 -24.59 16.15 -31.25
CA GLY A 20 -23.31 16.70 -31.69
C GLY A 20 -22.97 18.00 -30.94
N GLN A 21 -23.99 18.82 -30.63
CA GLN A 21 -23.81 19.99 -29.76
C GLN A 21 -23.44 19.60 -28.33
N ILE A 22 -24.10 18.59 -27.74
CA ILE A 22 -23.77 18.07 -26.41
C ILE A 22 -22.29 17.68 -26.33
N TRP A 23 -21.83 16.85 -27.26
CA TRP A 23 -20.43 16.42 -27.29
C TRP A 23 -19.47 17.60 -27.43
N ARG A 24 -19.76 18.56 -28.32
CA ARG A 24 -18.91 19.74 -28.56
C ARG A 24 -18.77 20.61 -27.31
N ILE A 25 -19.86 20.82 -26.57
CA ILE A 25 -19.85 21.59 -25.32
C ILE A 25 -19.00 20.87 -24.27
N LEU A 26 -19.20 19.57 -24.08
CA LEU A 26 -18.41 18.78 -23.12
C LEU A 26 -16.93 18.74 -23.51
N LYS A 27 -16.61 18.56 -24.80
CA LYS A 27 -15.23 18.52 -25.29
C LYS A 27 -14.52 19.87 -25.11
N GLN A 28 -15.22 20.97 -25.36
CA GLN A 28 -14.71 22.31 -25.06
C GLN A 28 -14.47 22.48 -23.56
N GLY A 29 -15.40 22.01 -22.72
CA GLY A 29 -15.25 22.01 -21.27
C GLY A 29 -14.02 21.25 -20.78
N ILE A 30 -13.70 20.11 -21.39
CA ILE A 30 -12.50 19.32 -21.08
C ILE A 30 -11.24 20.12 -21.43
N ALA A 31 -11.17 20.66 -22.67
CA ALA A 31 -10.03 21.45 -23.14
C ALA A 31 -9.79 22.70 -22.27
N ASP A 32 -10.87 23.33 -21.81
CA ASP A 32 -10.83 24.51 -20.93
C ASP A 32 -10.60 24.15 -19.46
N LYS A 33 -10.51 22.85 -19.11
CA LYS A 33 -10.45 22.33 -17.74
C LYS A 33 -11.54 22.92 -16.85
N ALA A 34 -12.74 23.04 -17.41
CA ALA A 34 -13.91 23.61 -16.76
C ALA A 34 -14.29 22.80 -15.51
N ALA A 35 -14.59 23.49 -14.41
CA ALA A 35 -14.99 22.84 -13.16
C ALA A 35 -16.27 22.02 -13.36
N GLY A 36 -16.28 20.77 -12.88
CA GLY A 36 -17.43 19.85 -12.96
C GLY A 36 -17.58 19.10 -14.28
N VAL A 37 -16.68 19.29 -15.25
CA VAL A 37 -16.83 18.70 -16.59
C VAL A 37 -16.68 17.17 -16.57
N ALA A 38 -15.82 16.63 -15.71
CA ALA A 38 -15.61 15.19 -15.63
C ALA A 38 -16.86 14.46 -15.10
N GLU A 39 -17.51 15.04 -14.10
CA GLU A 39 -18.79 14.59 -13.55
C GLU A 39 -19.91 14.73 -14.59
N ALA A 40 -19.96 15.85 -15.31
CA ALA A 40 -20.92 16.06 -16.39
C ALA A 40 -20.81 15.01 -17.49
N VAL A 41 -19.60 14.67 -17.92
CA VAL A 41 -19.37 13.63 -18.94
C VAL A 41 -19.86 12.26 -18.46
N ARG A 42 -19.54 11.88 -17.21
CA ARG A 42 -19.99 10.61 -16.61
C ARG A 42 -21.49 10.56 -16.37
N GLU A 43 -22.13 11.71 -16.16
CA GLU A 43 -23.58 11.76 -15.98
C GLU A 43 -24.32 11.69 -17.32
N VAL A 44 -23.83 12.40 -18.34
CA VAL A 44 -24.46 12.49 -19.66
C VAL A 44 -24.47 11.15 -20.40
N TYR A 45 -23.38 10.39 -20.31
CA TYR A 45 -23.20 9.12 -20.99
C TYR A 45 -23.35 7.95 -20.02
N ALA A 46 -24.07 6.90 -20.43
CA ALA A 46 -24.26 5.71 -19.61
C ALA A 46 -22.98 4.90 -19.39
N VAL A 47 -21.98 5.04 -20.28
CA VAL A 47 -20.63 4.45 -20.14
C VAL A 47 -19.60 5.40 -20.75
N VAL A 48 -18.46 5.55 -20.09
CA VAL A 48 -17.27 6.25 -20.60
C VAL A 48 -16.09 5.28 -20.54
N LYS A 49 -15.57 4.89 -21.70
CA LYS A 49 -14.60 3.78 -21.86
C LYS A 49 -13.14 4.19 -21.64
N ALA A 50 -12.89 5.48 -21.53
CA ALA A 50 -11.55 6.05 -21.37
C ALA A 50 -11.54 7.15 -20.30
N SER A 51 -10.35 7.57 -19.90
CA SER A 51 -10.16 8.70 -19.01
C SER A 51 -10.78 9.98 -19.58
N VAL A 52 -11.42 10.78 -18.71
CA VAL A 52 -12.02 12.06 -19.12
C VAL A 52 -10.93 13.13 -19.17
N ASP A 53 -10.19 13.14 -20.28
CA ASP A 53 -9.09 14.09 -20.54
C ASP A 53 -9.10 14.57 -22.01
N ASP A 54 -8.09 15.37 -22.38
CA ASP A 54 -7.96 15.97 -23.72
C ASP A 54 -7.95 14.94 -24.87
N ASN A 55 -7.68 13.67 -24.58
CA ASN A 55 -7.69 12.59 -25.57
C ASN A 55 -9.05 11.89 -25.71
N LEU A 56 -10.01 12.15 -24.81
CA LEU A 56 -11.33 11.51 -24.85
C LEU A 56 -12.03 11.80 -26.18
N THR A 57 -12.49 10.76 -26.87
CA THR A 57 -13.23 10.89 -28.14
C THR A 57 -14.70 10.54 -27.98
N GLU A 58 -15.54 10.94 -28.94
CA GLU A 58 -16.97 10.60 -28.92
C GLU A 58 -17.17 9.07 -28.98
N ALA A 59 -16.26 8.35 -29.65
CA ALA A 59 -16.29 6.89 -29.73
C ALA A 59 -16.07 6.21 -28.37
N ASP A 60 -15.45 6.90 -27.41
CA ASP A 60 -15.22 6.39 -26.06
C ASP A 60 -16.47 6.51 -25.18
N CYS A 61 -17.47 7.27 -25.61
CA CYS A 61 -18.68 7.55 -24.83
C CYS A 61 -19.88 6.83 -25.43
N TRP A 62 -20.72 6.23 -24.58
CA TRP A 62 -21.89 5.49 -25.05
C TRP A 62 -23.16 5.86 -24.27
N GLY A 63 -24.28 5.91 -24.99
CA GLY A 63 -25.61 6.10 -24.41
C GLY A 63 -25.85 7.50 -23.83
N PRO A 64 -25.75 8.59 -24.63
CA PRO A 64 -26.14 9.91 -24.15
C PRO A 64 -27.63 9.93 -23.80
N HIS A 65 -27.97 10.50 -22.64
CA HIS A 65 -29.36 10.58 -22.14
C HIS A 65 -29.68 11.87 -21.37
N HIS A 66 -28.71 12.79 -21.28
CA HIS A 66 -28.89 14.13 -20.74
C HIS A 66 -28.76 15.18 -21.85
N GLU A 67 -29.35 16.34 -21.61
CA GLU A 67 -29.09 17.58 -22.35
C GLU A 67 -28.01 18.39 -21.65
N VAL A 68 -27.20 19.11 -22.42
CA VAL A 68 -26.21 20.06 -21.89
C VAL A 68 -26.52 21.42 -22.50
N ARG A 69 -26.85 22.39 -21.64
CA ARG A 69 -27.14 23.77 -22.04
C ARG A 69 -25.85 24.55 -22.26
N GLU A 70 -25.93 25.66 -22.99
CA GLU A 70 -24.77 26.53 -23.29
C GLU A 70 -24.11 27.12 -22.04
N ASP A 71 -24.85 27.22 -20.92
CA ASP A 71 -24.33 27.68 -19.63
C ASP A 71 -23.60 26.59 -18.82
N GLY A 72 -23.61 25.34 -19.28
CA GLY A 72 -22.99 24.19 -18.61
C GLY A 72 -23.95 23.41 -17.72
N THR A 73 -25.24 23.75 -17.70
CA THR A 73 -26.25 22.97 -16.97
C THR A 73 -26.53 21.65 -17.67
N VAL A 74 -26.37 20.54 -16.93
CA VAL A 74 -26.68 19.18 -17.38
C VAL A 74 -28.05 18.79 -16.86
N VAL A 75 -28.98 18.43 -17.74
CA VAL A 75 -30.38 18.16 -17.41
C VAL A 75 -30.77 16.76 -17.89
N LEU A 76 -31.31 15.92 -17.01
CA LEU A 76 -31.76 14.59 -17.38
C LEU A 76 -32.93 14.69 -18.38
N ASN A 77 -32.82 14.00 -19.52
CA ASN A 77 -33.90 13.95 -20.50
C ASN A 77 -34.62 12.59 -20.42
N ARG A 78 -35.92 12.62 -20.09
CA ARG A 78 -36.73 11.39 -19.93
C ARG A 78 -36.80 10.56 -21.22
N ALA A 79 -36.93 11.21 -22.38
CA ALA A 79 -36.96 10.53 -23.68
C ALA A 79 -35.57 9.98 -24.06
N GLY A 80 -34.49 10.69 -23.69
CA GLY A 80 -33.10 10.24 -23.85
C GLY A 80 -32.79 9.01 -23.02
N LEU A 81 -33.25 8.99 -21.77
CA LEU A 81 -33.14 7.85 -20.87
C LEU A 81 -33.83 6.60 -21.46
N ILE A 82 -35.08 6.73 -21.91
CA ILE A 82 -35.82 5.63 -22.56
C ILE A 82 -35.10 5.17 -23.83
N ALA A 83 -34.59 6.09 -24.64
CA ALA A 83 -33.86 5.77 -25.87
C ALA A 83 -32.54 5.03 -25.60
N ALA A 84 -31.82 5.39 -24.53
CA ALA A 84 -30.59 4.70 -24.13
C ALA A 84 -30.87 3.26 -23.66
N VAL A 85 -31.95 3.03 -22.91
CA VAL A 85 -32.37 1.68 -22.51
C VAL A 85 -32.78 0.83 -23.72
N ALA A 86 -33.54 1.42 -24.65
CA ALA A 86 -33.91 0.74 -25.88
C ALA A 86 -32.66 0.36 -26.70
N ALA A 87 -31.69 1.28 -26.82
CA ALA A 87 -30.42 1.03 -27.50
C ALA A 87 -29.61 -0.09 -26.83
N LEU A 88 -29.58 -0.14 -25.50
CA LEU A 88 -28.93 -1.22 -24.73
C LEU A 88 -29.58 -2.59 -24.98
N SER A 89 -30.89 -2.59 -25.20
CA SER A 89 -31.70 -3.81 -25.41
C SER A 89 -31.63 -4.34 -26.86
N GLY A 90 -30.69 -3.85 -27.68
CA GLY A 90 -30.49 -4.32 -29.06
C GLY A 90 -31.28 -3.57 -30.13
N ALA A 91 -31.88 -2.41 -29.82
CA ALA A 91 -32.52 -1.56 -30.85
C ALA A 91 -31.51 -0.93 -31.83
N ARG A 92 -30.21 -1.08 -31.58
CA ARG A 92 -29.12 -0.78 -32.51
C ARG A 92 -28.35 -2.07 -32.76
N SER A 93 -27.92 -2.30 -34.00
CA SER A 93 -27.07 -3.43 -34.40
C SER A 93 -25.79 -3.39 -33.55
N GLU A 94 -25.76 -4.23 -32.51
CA GLU A 94 -24.69 -4.44 -31.54
C GLU A 94 -24.11 -3.15 -30.91
N PRO A 95 -24.51 -2.77 -29.68
CA PRO A 95 -23.76 -1.74 -28.97
C PRO A 95 -22.30 -2.21 -28.85
N ASN A 96 -21.35 -1.38 -29.30
CA ASN A 96 -19.91 -1.64 -29.15
C ASN A 96 -19.49 -1.49 -27.68
N LEU A 97 -19.99 -2.40 -26.85
CA LEU A 97 -19.79 -2.50 -25.41
C LEU A 97 -19.39 -3.94 -25.09
N THR A 98 -18.40 -4.09 -24.21
CA THR A 98 -18.13 -5.38 -23.58
C THR A 98 -19.29 -5.76 -22.64
N PRO A 99 -19.43 -7.03 -22.24
CA PRO A 99 -20.44 -7.44 -21.25
C PRO A 99 -20.38 -6.63 -19.94
N GLN A 100 -19.18 -6.27 -19.49
CA GLN A 100 -18.97 -5.44 -18.31
C GLN A 100 -19.48 -4.00 -18.53
N GLN A 101 -19.16 -3.40 -19.66
CA GLN A 101 -19.63 -2.06 -20.03
C GLN A 101 -21.16 -2.04 -20.21
N ALA A 102 -21.75 -3.09 -20.76
CA ALA A 102 -23.21 -3.23 -20.84
C ALA A 102 -23.85 -3.35 -19.44
N ALA A 103 -23.18 -3.99 -18.48
CA ALA A 103 -23.63 -4.04 -17.09
C ALA A 103 -23.56 -2.67 -16.39
N GLU A 104 -22.46 -1.93 -16.59
CA GLU A 104 -22.30 -0.55 -16.10
C GLU A 104 -23.41 0.37 -16.67
N ALA A 105 -23.63 0.32 -17.99
CA ALA A 105 -24.71 1.03 -18.65
C ALA A 105 -26.09 0.73 -18.02
N ARG A 106 -26.37 -0.56 -17.75
CA ARG A 106 -27.62 -0.99 -17.11
C ARG A 106 -27.78 -0.37 -15.73
N GLN A 107 -26.73 -0.41 -14.90
CA GLN A 107 -26.76 0.13 -13.54
C GLN A 107 -26.98 1.65 -13.53
N HIS A 108 -26.26 2.38 -14.39
CA HIS A 108 -26.39 3.82 -14.53
C HIS A 108 -27.80 4.22 -14.94
N LEU A 109 -28.35 3.60 -16.00
CA LEU A 109 -29.70 3.89 -16.47
C LEU A 109 -30.76 3.48 -15.44
N LEU A 110 -30.56 2.37 -14.73
CA LEU A 110 -31.46 1.91 -13.66
C LEU A 110 -31.54 2.92 -12.52
N ARG A 111 -30.42 3.58 -12.16
CA ARG A 111 -30.40 4.65 -11.15
C ARG A 111 -31.38 5.77 -11.53
N HIS A 112 -31.32 6.25 -12.77
CA HIS A 112 -32.21 7.30 -13.27
C HIS A 112 -33.69 6.90 -13.29
N TYR A 113 -34.02 5.65 -13.64
CA TYR A 113 -35.41 5.15 -13.54
C TYR A 113 -35.92 5.15 -12.10
N LYS A 114 -35.06 4.85 -11.12
CA LYS A 114 -35.41 4.89 -9.71
C LYS A 114 -35.59 6.32 -9.21
N GLU A 115 -34.67 7.22 -9.55
CA GLU A 115 -34.73 8.65 -9.17
C GLU A 115 -35.98 9.33 -9.73
N LEU A 116 -36.42 8.94 -10.93
CA LEU A 116 -37.65 9.44 -11.56
C LEU A 116 -38.93 8.69 -11.14
N GLU A 117 -38.83 7.70 -10.27
CA GLU A 117 -39.92 6.78 -9.86
C GLU A 117 -40.67 6.19 -11.07
N MET A 118 -39.96 5.94 -12.16
CA MET A 118 -40.52 5.39 -13.40
C MET A 118 -40.65 3.86 -13.32
N PRO A 119 -41.68 3.26 -13.97
CA PRO A 119 -41.75 1.82 -14.13
C PRO A 119 -40.48 1.29 -14.81
N ILE A 120 -39.75 0.40 -14.11
CA ILE A 120 -38.49 -0.17 -14.60
C ILE A 120 -38.79 -1.13 -15.76
N PRO A 121 -38.24 -0.92 -16.96
CA PRO A 121 -38.41 -1.81 -18.09
C PRO A 121 -37.85 -3.20 -17.78
N ALA A 122 -38.60 -4.23 -18.16
CA ALA A 122 -38.15 -5.62 -18.00
C ALA A 122 -36.81 -5.86 -18.69
N THR A 123 -36.44 -5.13 -19.73
CA THR A 123 -35.12 -5.30 -20.40
C THR A 123 -33.93 -4.84 -19.57
N LEU A 124 -34.10 -3.88 -18.65
CA LEU A 124 -33.08 -3.54 -17.65
C LEU A 124 -32.97 -4.61 -16.56
N VAL A 125 -34.04 -5.38 -16.36
CA VAL A 125 -34.09 -6.46 -15.37
C VAL A 125 -33.62 -7.78 -15.99
N SER A 126 -33.99 -8.08 -17.24
CA SER A 126 -34.04 -9.42 -17.86
C SER A 126 -32.95 -9.72 -18.90
N GLY A 127 -32.02 -8.81 -19.16
CA GLY A 127 -30.85 -9.10 -20.00
C GLY A 127 -29.78 -9.87 -19.21
N GLU A 128 -29.64 -11.17 -19.48
CA GLU A 128 -28.56 -12.04 -18.94
C GLU A 128 -28.36 -12.01 -17.42
N ILE A 129 -29.49 -12.16 -16.71
CA ILE A 129 -29.51 -12.55 -15.30
C ILE A 129 -28.91 -13.96 -15.08
N GLY A 130 -28.67 -14.74 -16.13
CA GLY A 130 -28.32 -16.16 -16.03
C GLY A 130 -26.86 -16.49 -15.70
N GLN A 131 -25.89 -15.63 -16.02
CA GLN A 131 -24.46 -15.92 -15.79
C GLN A 131 -23.59 -14.73 -15.35
N VAL A 132 -24.13 -13.50 -15.34
CA VAL A 132 -23.40 -12.30 -14.87
C VAL A 132 -24.08 -11.65 -13.64
N GLN A 133 -25.21 -12.20 -13.18
CA GLN A 133 -25.71 -11.91 -11.83
C GLN A 133 -24.87 -12.55 -10.73
N ALA A 134 -23.84 -13.33 -11.11
CA ALA A 134 -22.81 -13.91 -10.25
C ALA A 134 -21.51 -13.08 -10.22
N THR A 135 -21.46 -11.85 -10.77
CA THR A 135 -20.20 -11.08 -10.73
C THR A 135 -20.32 -9.60 -10.33
N ILE A 136 -21.43 -8.88 -10.51
CA ILE A 136 -21.57 -7.50 -9.98
C ILE A 136 -23.01 -7.19 -9.54
N SER A 137 -23.49 -7.90 -8.53
CA SER A 137 -24.44 -7.39 -7.53
C SER A 137 -23.67 -7.44 -6.23
N GLY A 138 -23.00 -6.33 -5.88
CA GLY A 138 -22.20 -6.13 -4.67
C GLY A 138 -21.82 -7.41 -3.92
N GLU A 139 -20.64 -7.96 -4.20
CA GLU A 139 -19.99 -8.78 -3.17
C GLU A 139 -19.78 -7.85 -1.98
N ILE A 140 -20.77 -7.84 -1.08
CA ILE A 140 -20.57 -7.26 0.22
C ILE A 140 -19.48 -8.12 0.83
N SER A 141 -18.29 -7.56 0.96
CA SER A 141 -17.30 -8.18 1.82
C SER A 141 -17.85 -8.16 3.24
N ILE A 142 -17.42 -9.11 4.06
CA ILE A 142 -17.66 -9.04 5.51
C ILE A 142 -17.24 -7.69 6.09
N ASN A 143 -16.19 -7.08 5.51
CA ASN A 143 -15.68 -5.79 5.94
C ASN A 143 -16.52 -4.59 5.46
N ASP A 144 -17.42 -4.79 4.49
CA ASP A 144 -18.35 -3.74 4.07
C ASP A 144 -19.50 -3.58 5.07
N VAL A 145 -19.72 -4.54 5.97
CA VAL A 145 -20.62 -4.43 7.11
C VAL A 145 -19.80 -4.01 8.33
N PRO A 146 -20.07 -2.84 8.93
CA PRO A 146 -19.27 -2.34 10.04
C PRO A 146 -19.40 -3.27 11.24
N LEU A 147 -18.26 -3.49 11.91
CA LEU A 147 -18.23 -4.14 13.21
C LEU A 147 -18.76 -3.18 14.28
N ALA A 148 -19.62 -3.66 15.18
CA ALA A 148 -20.09 -2.86 16.29
C ALA A 148 -18.97 -2.57 17.30
N SER A 149 -18.98 -1.38 17.90
CA SER A 149 -17.91 -0.95 18.82
C SER A 149 -17.73 -1.83 20.06
N TRP A 150 -18.78 -2.55 20.46
CA TRP A 150 -18.75 -3.48 21.61
C TRP A 150 -18.15 -4.85 21.24
N ALA A 151 -18.09 -5.21 19.96
CA ALA A 151 -17.73 -6.55 19.52
C ALA A 151 -16.20 -6.74 19.49
N ASN A 152 -15.73 -7.83 20.09
CA ASN A 152 -14.32 -8.23 20.09
C ASN A 152 -14.15 -9.53 19.29
N LEU A 153 -13.76 -9.39 18.02
CA LEU A 153 -13.59 -10.53 17.11
C LEU A 153 -12.49 -11.49 17.57
N ASP A 154 -11.38 -10.97 18.08
CA ASP A 154 -10.26 -11.80 18.55
C ASP A 154 -10.70 -12.76 19.66
N THR A 155 -11.56 -12.27 20.56
CA THR A 155 -12.10 -13.08 21.66
C THR A 155 -13.09 -14.12 21.14
N LEU A 156 -13.98 -13.74 20.21
CA LEU A 156 -14.98 -14.65 19.64
C LEU A 156 -14.34 -15.76 18.81
N LYS A 157 -13.22 -15.48 18.15
CA LYS A 157 -12.47 -16.44 17.33
C LYS A 157 -11.37 -17.19 18.11
N ALA A 158 -11.11 -16.81 19.36
CA ALA A 158 -10.02 -17.38 20.14
C ALA A 158 -10.15 -18.91 20.31
N GLY A 159 -9.13 -19.63 19.84
CA GLY A 159 -9.07 -21.09 19.93
C GLY A 159 -9.96 -21.82 18.93
N ASP A 160 -10.58 -21.12 17.98
CA ASP A 160 -11.27 -21.71 16.84
C ASP A 160 -10.26 -21.96 15.71
N GLN A 161 -10.16 -23.21 15.25
CA GLN A 161 -9.27 -23.57 14.13
C GLN A 161 -9.92 -23.30 12.76
N ASP A 162 -11.24 -23.09 12.74
CA ASP A 162 -12.01 -22.84 11.53
C ASP A 162 -12.99 -21.67 11.78
N PRO A 163 -12.49 -20.45 12.07
CA PRO A 163 -13.34 -19.29 12.32
C PRO A 163 -14.17 -18.99 11.07
N LEU A 164 -15.48 -18.87 11.23
CA LEU A 164 -16.38 -18.59 10.12
C LEU A 164 -17.18 -17.33 10.38
N GLU A 165 -17.00 -16.34 9.52
CA GLU A 165 -17.83 -15.14 9.48
C GLU A 165 -18.83 -15.23 8.33
N VAL A 166 -20.01 -14.64 8.52
CA VAL A 166 -21.06 -14.61 7.51
C VAL A 166 -21.69 -13.23 7.43
N VAL A 167 -22.17 -12.86 6.24
CA VAL A 167 -23.09 -11.74 6.05
C VAL A 167 -24.41 -12.25 5.52
N VAL A 168 -25.49 -11.83 6.17
CA VAL A 168 -26.85 -12.10 5.74
C VAL A 168 -27.55 -10.82 5.32
N GLU A 169 -28.25 -10.88 4.19
CA GLU A 169 -29.12 -9.79 3.74
C GLU A 169 -30.59 -10.04 4.07
N ILE A 170 -31.29 -8.95 4.36
CA ILE A 170 -32.72 -8.91 4.65
C ILE A 170 -33.32 -7.67 3.96
N PRO A 171 -34.09 -7.83 2.87
CA PRO A 171 -34.74 -6.72 2.19
C PRO A 171 -35.99 -6.25 2.96
N ALA A 172 -36.25 -4.95 2.91
CA ALA A 172 -37.57 -4.43 3.29
C ALA A 172 -38.64 -4.88 2.29
N GLY A 173 -39.88 -4.99 2.75
CA GLY A 173 -41.03 -5.34 1.92
C GLY A 173 -41.84 -6.53 2.43
N LYS A 174 -42.60 -7.14 1.52
CA LYS A 174 -43.59 -8.17 1.87
C LYS A 174 -42.90 -9.51 2.16
N SER A 175 -43.08 -9.99 3.37
CA SER A 175 -42.71 -11.35 3.77
C SER A 175 -43.61 -12.40 3.11
N LYS A 176 -43.17 -13.66 3.10
CA LYS A 176 -43.98 -14.80 2.63
C LYS A 176 -45.26 -15.02 3.46
N ARG A 177 -45.33 -14.44 4.66
CA ARG A 177 -46.53 -14.45 5.52
C ARG A 177 -47.52 -13.31 5.19
N GLY A 178 -47.18 -12.44 4.24
CA GLY A 178 -48.04 -11.35 3.79
C GLY A 178 -47.88 -10.05 4.58
N TRP A 179 -47.06 -10.01 5.64
CA TRP A 179 -46.73 -8.77 6.36
C TRP A 179 -45.71 -7.94 5.59
N ASN A 180 -45.89 -6.62 5.58
CA ASN A 180 -45.00 -5.67 4.92
C ASN A 180 -44.04 -5.03 5.92
N TYR A 181 -42.77 -5.42 5.87
CA TYR A 181 -41.72 -4.89 6.74
C TYR A 181 -41.20 -3.57 6.20
N LYS A 182 -41.38 -2.51 6.98
CA LYS A 182 -40.94 -1.18 6.59
C LYS A 182 -39.44 -0.98 6.85
N PRO A 183 -38.78 -0.07 6.12
CA PRO A 183 -37.38 0.29 6.37
C PRO A 183 -37.10 0.65 7.85
N GLU A 184 -38.05 1.31 8.51
CA GLU A 184 -37.95 1.72 9.91
C GLU A 184 -37.78 0.52 10.85
N ALA A 185 -38.55 -0.56 10.61
CA ALA A 185 -38.45 -1.79 11.39
C ALA A 185 -37.08 -2.46 11.20
N LEU A 186 -36.53 -2.49 9.98
CA LEU A 186 -35.20 -3.05 9.75
C LEU A 186 -34.08 -2.18 10.34
N LYS A 187 -34.22 -0.85 10.29
CA LYS A 187 -33.30 0.07 10.95
C LYS A 187 -33.28 -0.10 12.47
N ALA A 188 -34.42 -0.38 13.10
CA ALA A 188 -34.49 -0.69 14.52
C ALA A 188 -33.65 -1.93 14.86
N ILE A 189 -33.75 -2.98 14.04
CA ILE A 189 -32.99 -4.23 14.23
C ILE A 189 -31.49 -4.00 14.01
N VAL A 190 -31.12 -3.22 12.99
CA VAL A 190 -29.72 -2.80 12.76
C VAL A 190 -29.19 -2.04 13.98
N GLY A 191 -29.98 -1.12 14.55
CA GLY A 191 -29.63 -0.38 15.76
C GLY A 191 -29.40 -1.29 16.98
N GLU A 192 -30.23 -2.32 17.14
CA GLU A 192 -30.08 -3.29 18.23
C GLU A 192 -28.77 -4.09 18.11
N VAL A 193 -28.48 -4.62 16.92
CA VAL A 193 -27.22 -5.34 16.66
C VAL A 193 -26.00 -4.45 16.89
N MET A 194 -26.07 -3.19 16.45
CA MET A 194 -24.95 -2.25 16.62
C MET A 194 -24.77 -1.77 18.06
N SER A 195 -25.81 -1.81 18.90
CA SER A 195 -25.74 -1.34 20.29
C SER A 195 -25.36 -2.44 21.29
N GLN A 196 -25.91 -3.66 21.14
CA GLN A 196 -25.67 -4.76 22.08
C GLN A 196 -25.46 -6.13 21.42
N GLY A 197 -25.68 -6.25 20.11
CA GLY A 197 -25.61 -7.51 19.40
C GLY A 197 -26.86 -8.35 19.52
N LEU A 198 -26.89 -9.46 18.79
CA LEU A 198 -27.95 -10.45 18.91
C LEU A 198 -27.37 -11.86 18.87
N PRO A 199 -27.94 -12.81 19.62
CA PRO A 199 -27.64 -14.23 19.45
C PRO A 199 -28.34 -14.79 18.21
N GLY A 200 -27.82 -15.90 17.70
CA GLY A 200 -28.49 -16.72 16.70
C GLY A 200 -28.51 -18.18 17.11
N PHE A 201 -29.67 -18.82 16.95
CA PHE A 201 -29.93 -20.21 17.31
C PHE A 201 -30.27 -21.08 16.09
N LEU A 202 -30.34 -22.41 16.29
CA LEU A 202 -30.85 -23.34 15.30
C LEU A 202 -32.38 -23.40 15.39
N GLY A 203 -33.05 -22.49 14.70
CA GLY A 203 -34.49 -22.28 14.80
C GLY A 203 -34.88 -21.44 16.01
N HIS A 204 -36.14 -21.01 16.04
CA HIS A 204 -36.67 -20.18 17.12
C HIS A 204 -36.94 -21.01 18.37
N GLN A 205 -36.67 -20.43 19.52
CA GLN A 205 -37.23 -20.90 20.79
C GLN A 205 -38.75 -20.88 20.74
N LYS A 206 -39.37 -21.71 21.58
CA LYS A 206 -40.81 -21.59 21.80
C LYS A 206 -41.09 -20.29 22.55
N PRO A 207 -42.13 -19.52 22.18
CA PRO A 207 -42.43 -18.25 22.83
C PRO A 207 -42.55 -18.33 24.36
N GLU A 208 -43.09 -19.43 24.87
CA GLU A 208 -43.28 -19.68 26.30
C GLU A 208 -41.98 -19.91 27.09
N ASP A 209 -40.89 -20.29 26.41
CA ASP A 209 -39.62 -20.67 27.05
C ASP A 209 -38.59 -19.52 27.03
N VAL A 210 -38.85 -18.44 26.27
CA VAL A 210 -37.91 -17.33 26.01
C VAL A 210 -37.38 -16.69 27.30
N ASP A 211 -38.22 -16.53 28.33
CA ASP A 211 -37.85 -15.81 29.55
C ASP A 211 -36.98 -16.64 30.52
N HIS A 212 -36.87 -17.97 30.30
CA HIS A 212 -36.29 -18.90 31.28
C HIS A 212 -35.31 -19.90 30.68
N GLU A 213 -35.33 -20.11 29.36
CA GLU A 213 -34.43 -21.01 28.65
C GLU A 213 -33.27 -20.22 28.03
N PHE A 214 -32.04 -20.66 28.30
CA PHE A 214 -30.82 -20.11 27.70
C PHE A 214 -30.18 -21.15 26.76
N PRO A 215 -30.67 -21.28 25.52
CA PRO A 215 -30.05 -22.16 24.55
C PRO A 215 -28.66 -21.62 24.20
N PRO A 216 -27.65 -22.49 24.02
CA PRO A 216 -26.34 -22.05 23.57
C PRO A 216 -26.44 -21.36 22.20
N PRO A 217 -25.95 -20.11 22.04
CA PRO A 217 -25.94 -19.44 20.76
C PRO A 217 -24.95 -20.13 19.81
N VAL A 218 -25.36 -20.32 18.56
CA VAL A 218 -24.51 -20.86 17.48
C VAL A 218 -23.95 -19.75 16.59
N THR A 219 -24.40 -18.51 16.76
CA THR A 219 -23.91 -17.34 16.03
C THR A 219 -24.00 -16.10 16.89
N HIS A 220 -22.99 -15.25 16.78
CA HIS A 220 -22.93 -13.94 17.39
C HIS A 220 -23.06 -12.89 16.29
N TRP A 221 -24.16 -12.13 16.26
CA TRP A 221 -24.34 -11.03 15.30
C TRP A 221 -23.64 -9.78 15.84
N VAL A 222 -22.49 -9.48 15.24
CA VAL A 222 -21.49 -8.52 15.75
C VAL A 222 -21.46 -7.19 14.99
N GLY A 223 -22.22 -7.09 13.91
CA GLY A 223 -22.24 -5.89 13.09
C GLY A 223 -23.44 -5.87 12.16
N ALA A 224 -23.89 -4.67 11.80
CA ALA A 224 -24.99 -4.51 10.88
C ALA A 224 -24.93 -3.17 10.13
N LYS A 225 -25.53 -3.11 8.95
CA LYS A 225 -25.80 -1.84 8.27
C LYS A 225 -27.15 -1.86 7.56
N TRP A 226 -27.75 -0.67 7.48
CA TRP A 226 -28.86 -0.40 6.59
C TRP A 226 -28.33 0.24 5.31
N ASP A 227 -28.69 -0.30 4.17
CA ASP A 227 -28.40 0.29 2.87
C ASP A 227 -29.69 0.88 2.26
N PRO A 228 -29.81 2.22 2.19
CA PRO A 228 -30.97 2.88 1.62
C PRO A 228 -31.07 2.72 0.10
N ILE A 229 -29.98 2.41 -0.60
CA ILE A 229 -29.93 2.28 -2.07
C ILE A 229 -30.51 0.94 -2.49
N THR A 230 -30.12 -0.13 -1.80
CA THR A 230 -30.63 -1.49 -2.05
C THR A 230 -31.89 -1.80 -1.26
N ASN A 231 -32.25 -0.95 -0.30
CA ASN A 231 -33.38 -1.12 0.62
C ASN A 231 -33.28 -2.44 1.42
N LYS A 232 -32.05 -2.76 1.84
CA LYS A 232 -31.68 -3.99 2.55
C LYS A 232 -30.94 -3.69 3.85
N ALA A 233 -31.17 -4.52 4.84
CA ALA A 233 -30.32 -4.62 6.03
C ALA A 233 -29.34 -5.77 5.83
N TYR A 234 -28.10 -5.54 6.26
CA TYR A 234 -27.02 -6.52 6.22
C TYR A 234 -26.53 -6.77 7.64
N PHE A 235 -26.33 -8.04 7.99
CA PHE A 235 -25.92 -8.47 9.33
C PHE A 235 -24.67 -9.33 9.23
N ARG A 236 -23.62 -8.94 9.95
CA ARG A 236 -22.35 -9.67 10.08
C ARG A 236 -22.41 -10.53 11.32
N GLY A 237 -22.19 -11.84 11.15
CA GLY A 237 -22.20 -12.82 12.21
C GLY A 237 -20.90 -13.61 12.29
N VAL A 238 -20.49 -14.00 13.50
CA VAL A 238 -19.42 -14.97 13.75
C VAL A 238 -20.08 -16.25 14.22
N ILE A 239 -19.84 -17.36 13.52
CA ILE A 239 -20.34 -18.68 13.92
C ILE A 239 -19.53 -19.15 15.12
N ASP A 240 -20.20 -19.57 16.19
CA ASP A 240 -19.53 -20.04 17.40
C ASP A 240 -18.65 -21.26 17.10
N LYS A 241 -17.50 -21.35 17.78
CA LYS A 241 -16.54 -22.46 17.59
C LYS A 241 -17.17 -23.84 17.83
N SER A 242 -18.16 -23.93 18.72
CA SER A 242 -18.86 -25.18 19.03
C SER A 242 -19.86 -25.62 17.96
N ALA A 243 -20.18 -24.75 16.99
CA ALA A 243 -21.20 -25.00 15.97
C ALA A 243 -20.60 -25.57 14.66
N GLU A 244 -19.77 -26.61 14.77
CA GLU A 244 -19.09 -27.26 13.63
C GLU A 244 -20.06 -27.72 12.53
N ASP A 245 -21.20 -28.29 12.93
CA ASP A 245 -22.24 -28.75 12.00
C ASP A 245 -22.82 -27.59 11.20
N LEU A 246 -23.08 -26.45 11.84
CA LEU A 246 -23.60 -25.26 11.18
C LEU A 246 -22.58 -24.70 10.20
N LYS A 247 -21.30 -24.61 10.58
CA LYS A 247 -20.21 -24.19 9.67
C LYS A 247 -20.19 -25.08 8.42
N ARG A 248 -20.23 -26.40 8.60
CA ARG A 248 -20.30 -27.37 7.50
C ARG A 248 -21.55 -27.17 6.63
N TRP A 249 -22.72 -26.93 7.22
CA TRP A 249 -23.97 -26.73 6.47
C TRP A 249 -23.99 -25.43 5.67
N ILE A 250 -23.40 -24.35 6.19
CA ILE A 250 -23.25 -23.08 5.49
C ILE A 250 -22.28 -23.26 4.31
N LYS A 251 -21.09 -23.82 4.55
CA LYS A 251 -20.07 -24.08 3.52
C LYS A 251 -20.58 -24.99 2.39
N SER A 252 -21.43 -25.97 2.73
CA SER A 252 -22.05 -26.88 1.75
C SER A 252 -23.34 -26.35 1.12
N ASN A 253 -23.73 -25.09 1.39
CA ASN A 253 -24.95 -24.45 0.89
C ASN A 253 -26.27 -25.12 1.32
N VAL A 254 -26.27 -25.98 2.35
CA VAL A 254 -27.46 -26.64 2.88
C VAL A 254 -28.32 -25.67 3.68
N VAL A 255 -27.67 -24.79 4.46
CA VAL A 255 -28.32 -23.75 5.27
C VAL A 255 -27.82 -22.38 4.80
N ARG A 256 -28.74 -21.51 4.37
CA ARG A 256 -28.40 -20.17 3.88
C ARG A 256 -29.48 -19.12 4.15
N THR A 257 -30.40 -19.41 5.07
CA THR A 257 -31.53 -18.55 5.41
C THR A 257 -31.63 -18.39 6.91
N VAL A 258 -31.90 -17.15 7.34
CA VAL A 258 -32.17 -16.82 8.74
C VAL A 258 -33.59 -16.29 8.91
N SER A 259 -34.07 -16.25 10.14
CA SER A 259 -35.34 -15.64 10.51
C SER A 259 -35.11 -14.78 11.74
N ILE A 260 -35.66 -13.58 11.74
CA ILE A 260 -35.60 -12.70 12.91
C ILE A 260 -36.73 -13.09 13.86
N PHE A 261 -36.37 -13.34 15.11
CA PHE A 261 -37.30 -13.57 16.20
C PHE A 261 -37.38 -12.32 17.07
N GLY A 262 -38.58 -12.01 17.55
CA GLY A 262 -38.80 -10.84 18.38
C GLY A 262 -40.23 -10.34 18.33
N ILE A 263 -40.41 -9.13 18.84
CA ILE A 263 -41.72 -8.51 19.06
C ILE A 263 -41.92 -7.41 18.01
N PRO A 264 -42.75 -7.63 16.98
CA PRO A 264 -43.05 -6.63 15.97
C PRO A 264 -44.08 -5.62 16.47
N LYS A 265 -43.92 -4.35 16.09
CA LYS A 265 -44.99 -3.35 16.20
C LYS A 265 -45.80 -3.32 14.91
N LEU A 266 -47.06 -3.71 15.01
CA LEU A 266 -47.95 -3.83 13.87
C LEU A 266 -48.82 -2.59 13.70
N GLN A 267 -49.01 -2.17 12.45
CA GLN A 267 -49.97 -1.14 12.06
C GLN A 267 -50.81 -1.65 10.89
N GLN A 268 -52.13 -1.49 10.97
CA GLN A 268 -53.02 -1.76 9.84
C GLN A 268 -53.12 -0.52 8.96
N SER A 269 -52.86 -0.68 7.66
CA SER A 269 -53.02 0.39 6.68
C SER A 269 -53.49 -0.19 5.35
N MET A 270 -54.59 0.33 4.81
CA MET A 270 -55.18 -0.11 3.54
C MET A 270 -55.42 -1.64 3.43
N GLY A 271 -55.80 -2.29 4.54
CA GLY A 271 -56.04 -3.74 4.57
C GLY A 271 -54.76 -4.60 4.60
N GLU A 272 -53.58 -3.99 4.66
CA GLU A 272 -52.31 -4.68 4.85
C GLU A 272 -51.77 -4.50 6.27
N THR A 273 -51.18 -5.57 6.81
CA THR A 273 -50.43 -5.54 8.07
C THR A 273 -49.01 -5.05 7.80
N GLN A 274 -48.68 -3.87 8.32
CA GLN A 274 -47.36 -3.26 8.23
C GLN A 274 -46.60 -3.45 9.53
N VAL A 275 -45.33 -3.83 9.42
CA VAL A 275 -44.39 -3.87 10.55
C VAL A 275 -43.60 -2.58 10.50
N VAL A 276 -43.89 -1.66 11.41
CA VAL A 276 -43.35 -0.30 11.42
C VAL A 276 -42.20 -0.11 12.42
N ASP A 277 -42.07 -1.04 13.35
CA ASP A 277 -41.00 -1.11 14.35
C ASP A 277 -40.81 -2.58 14.78
N TYR A 278 -39.67 -2.91 15.37
CA TYR A 278 -39.34 -4.28 15.74
C TYR A 278 -38.34 -4.32 16.90
N GLN A 279 -38.67 -5.07 17.94
CA GLN A 279 -37.73 -5.40 19.02
C GLN A 279 -37.19 -6.82 18.79
N PRO A 280 -35.97 -6.97 18.25
CA PRO A 280 -35.42 -8.29 17.98
C PRO A 280 -34.89 -8.94 19.27
N LEU A 281 -35.03 -10.26 19.35
CA LEU A 281 -34.49 -11.10 20.39
C LEU A 281 -33.34 -11.97 19.87
N SER A 282 -33.47 -12.47 18.64
CA SER A 282 -32.44 -13.28 17.98
C SER A 282 -32.59 -13.25 16.46
N ILE A 283 -31.52 -13.66 15.76
CA ILE A 283 -31.54 -13.93 14.32
C ILE A 283 -31.09 -15.38 14.12
N ASP A 284 -32.06 -16.25 13.84
CA ASP A 284 -31.91 -17.70 13.94
C ASP A 284 -31.81 -18.37 12.57
N TRP A 285 -31.00 -19.41 12.48
CA TRP A 285 -30.86 -20.23 11.28
C TRP A 285 -32.12 -21.06 11.04
N THR A 286 -32.57 -21.11 9.79
CA THR A 286 -33.80 -21.82 9.44
C THR A 286 -33.64 -22.67 8.18
N PRO A 287 -34.43 -23.76 8.04
CA PRO A 287 -34.49 -24.53 6.80
C PRO A 287 -34.99 -23.68 5.63
N LEU A 288 -34.54 -24.05 4.43
CA LEU A 288 -34.98 -23.42 3.19
C LEU A 288 -36.50 -23.55 3.01
N GLY A 289 -37.12 -22.53 2.42
CA GLY A 289 -38.54 -22.58 2.05
C GLY A 289 -39.54 -22.20 3.14
N ARG A 290 -39.10 -21.86 4.37
CA ARG A 290 -40.00 -21.41 5.45
C ARG A 290 -40.72 -20.09 5.09
N ALA A 291 -41.91 -19.89 5.64
CA ALA A 291 -42.65 -18.63 5.62
C ALA A 291 -42.03 -17.59 6.57
N GLY A 292 -41.52 -16.49 6.03
CA GLY A 292 -40.83 -15.40 6.73
C GLY A 292 -40.34 -14.33 5.74
N MET A 293 -39.48 -13.42 6.19
CA MET A 293 -38.77 -12.49 5.28
C MET A 293 -37.83 -13.29 4.36
N PRO A 294 -37.65 -12.87 3.09
CA PRO A 294 -36.67 -13.50 2.21
C PRO A 294 -35.27 -13.10 2.68
N THR A 295 -34.56 -14.02 3.32
CA THR A 295 -33.17 -13.80 3.77
C THR A 295 -32.21 -14.65 2.95
N ALA A 296 -30.96 -14.21 2.84
CA ALA A 296 -29.91 -14.97 2.16
C ALA A 296 -28.55 -14.70 2.78
N VAL A 297 -27.75 -15.74 2.99
CA VAL A 297 -26.29 -15.60 3.19
C VAL A 297 -25.69 -15.14 1.87
N ILE A 298 -25.00 -14.00 1.90
CA ILE A 298 -24.42 -13.36 0.71
C ILE A 298 -22.92 -13.16 0.80
N ALA A 299 -22.33 -13.35 1.97
CA ALA A 299 -20.89 -13.46 2.14
C ALA A 299 -20.57 -14.49 3.21
N VAL A 300 -19.48 -15.22 3.02
CA VAL A 300 -18.89 -16.14 3.98
C VAL A 300 -17.40 -15.83 3.96
N GLY A 301 -16.78 -15.65 5.12
CA GLY A 301 -15.37 -15.29 5.22
C GLY A 301 -14.64 -16.11 6.24
N GLU A 302 -13.36 -16.23 5.92
CA GLU A 302 -12.33 -17.13 6.45
C GLU A 302 -12.59 -18.62 6.13
N MET A 303 -12.30 -18.96 4.87
CA MET A 303 -11.66 -20.23 4.50
C MET A 303 -10.15 -19.96 4.47
N ASP A 304 -9.46 -20.30 5.55
CA ASP A 304 -8.21 -21.04 5.37
C ASP A 304 -8.63 -22.52 5.20
N GLU A 305 -7.98 -23.23 4.28
CA GLU A 305 -8.32 -24.57 3.78
C GLU A 305 -9.39 -24.64 2.66
N ILE A 306 -8.90 -24.41 1.43
CA ILE A 306 -8.94 -25.34 0.29
C ILE A 306 -10.16 -26.27 0.22
N ILE A 307 -11.04 -26.09 -0.78
CA ILE A 307 -11.48 -27.14 -1.72
C ILE A 307 -12.31 -26.50 -2.87
N ASN A 308 -11.90 -26.86 -4.10
CA ASN A 308 -12.54 -26.71 -5.42
C ASN A 308 -12.48 -25.36 -6.17
N GLY A 309 -11.54 -25.29 -7.13
CA GLY A 309 -11.87 -24.78 -8.46
C GLY A 309 -10.99 -23.69 -9.07
N GLY A 310 -9.82 -23.40 -8.51
CA GLY A 310 -8.84 -22.51 -9.10
C GLY A 310 -7.66 -22.42 -8.14
N VAL A 311 -6.44 -22.67 -8.61
CA VAL A 311 -5.25 -22.61 -7.75
C VAL A 311 -5.07 -21.16 -7.32
N LYS A 312 -5.64 -20.79 -6.16
CA LYS A 312 -5.39 -19.50 -5.54
C LYS A 312 -4.04 -19.60 -4.85
N MET A 313 -3.05 -19.08 -5.55
CA MET A 313 -1.66 -19.08 -5.13
C MET A 313 -1.51 -18.28 -3.84
N ASN A 314 -0.79 -18.81 -2.87
CA ASN A 314 -0.50 -18.07 -1.65
C ASN A 314 0.36 -16.83 -1.98
N TRP A 315 0.41 -15.84 -1.09
CA TRP A 315 1.18 -14.61 -1.34
C TRP A 315 2.62 -14.88 -1.79
N ARG A 316 3.26 -15.89 -1.21
CA ARG A 316 4.63 -16.28 -1.57
C ARG A 316 4.70 -16.84 -3.00
N GLU A 317 3.71 -17.59 -3.45
CA GLU A 317 3.58 -18.09 -4.82
C GLU A 317 3.20 -16.98 -5.81
N LEU A 318 2.29 -16.06 -5.46
CA LEU A 318 1.97 -14.88 -6.28
C LEU A 318 3.19 -13.99 -6.47
N VAL A 319 3.94 -13.74 -5.40
CA VAL A 319 5.22 -13.01 -5.48
C VAL A 319 6.25 -13.79 -6.30
N THR A 320 6.24 -15.12 -6.24
CA THR A 320 7.12 -15.95 -7.07
C THR A 320 6.75 -15.88 -8.55
N GLN A 321 5.46 -15.89 -8.88
CA GLN A 321 4.96 -15.72 -10.24
C GLN A 321 5.21 -14.31 -10.77
N LEU A 322 4.98 -13.28 -9.96
CA LEU A 322 5.28 -11.90 -10.31
C LEU A 322 6.78 -11.72 -10.60
N LYS A 323 7.66 -12.35 -9.81
CA LYS A 323 9.10 -12.40 -10.07
C LYS A 323 9.43 -13.10 -11.39
N GLN A 324 8.75 -14.22 -11.71
CA GLN A 324 8.93 -14.91 -12.98
C GLN A 324 8.45 -14.06 -14.17
N ALA A 325 7.29 -13.42 -14.06
CA ALA A 325 6.74 -12.55 -15.09
C ALA A 325 7.63 -11.32 -15.35
N LEU A 326 8.22 -10.74 -14.30
CA LEU A 326 9.24 -9.67 -14.43
C LEU A 326 10.54 -10.18 -15.08
N ALA A 327 10.99 -11.39 -14.76
CA ALA A 327 12.18 -12.00 -15.35
C ALA A 327 12.00 -12.34 -16.83
N ASN A 328 10.81 -12.80 -17.20
CA ASN A 328 10.43 -13.13 -18.57
C ASN A 328 10.07 -11.89 -19.41
N LYS A 329 9.96 -10.70 -18.78
CA LYS A 329 9.52 -9.43 -19.37
C LYS A 329 8.07 -9.42 -19.86
N ASP A 330 7.22 -10.31 -19.33
CA ASP A 330 5.78 -10.35 -19.61
C ASP A 330 5.05 -9.14 -18.99
N VAL A 331 5.59 -8.62 -17.88
CA VAL A 331 5.21 -7.36 -17.26
C VAL A 331 6.46 -6.54 -16.95
N THR A 332 6.35 -5.22 -17.01
CA THR A 332 7.42 -4.31 -16.59
C THR A 332 7.20 -3.83 -15.15
N LEU A 333 8.29 -3.45 -14.48
CA LEU A 333 8.21 -2.90 -13.12
C LEU A 333 7.28 -1.66 -13.07
N SER A 334 7.33 -0.81 -14.11
CA SER A 334 6.48 0.38 -14.24
C SER A 334 4.99 0.04 -14.37
N GLN A 335 4.64 -1.06 -15.05
CA GLN A 335 3.25 -1.52 -15.14
C GLN A 335 2.75 -2.06 -13.79
N VAL A 336 3.55 -2.89 -13.12
CA VAL A 336 3.17 -3.44 -11.79
C VAL A 336 2.94 -2.31 -10.78
N VAL A 337 3.82 -1.32 -10.79
CA VAL A 337 3.70 -0.10 -9.99
C VAL A 337 2.40 0.67 -10.28
N GLY A 338 2.12 0.91 -11.56
CA GLY A 338 0.95 1.68 -11.97
C GLY A 338 -0.36 0.97 -11.62
N GLU A 339 -0.41 -0.35 -11.80
CA GLU A 339 -1.56 -1.20 -11.44
C GLU A 339 -1.78 -1.28 -9.92
N MET A 340 -0.74 -1.12 -9.11
CA MET A 340 -0.86 -1.01 -7.65
C MET A 340 -1.28 0.39 -7.17
N GLY A 341 -1.54 1.33 -8.09
CA GLY A 341 -2.01 2.67 -7.78
C GLY A 341 -0.94 3.61 -7.23
N PHE A 342 0.34 3.23 -7.29
CA PHE A 342 1.45 4.10 -6.93
C PHE A 342 1.75 5.07 -8.06
N THR A 343 1.91 6.36 -7.75
CA THR A 343 2.35 7.34 -8.74
C THR A 343 3.88 7.30 -8.90
N THR A 344 4.39 7.82 -10.02
CA THR A 344 5.83 8.02 -10.22
C THR A 344 6.46 8.93 -9.16
N GLN A 345 5.65 9.78 -8.51
CA GLN A 345 6.07 10.73 -7.50
C GLN A 345 6.18 10.07 -6.11
N ASP A 346 5.27 9.13 -5.79
CA ASP A 346 5.33 8.31 -4.57
C ASP A 346 6.59 7.42 -4.57
N LEU A 347 6.94 6.89 -5.74
CA LEU A 347 8.14 6.06 -5.89
C LEU A 347 9.43 6.84 -5.99
N ALA A 348 9.43 8.08 -6.50
CA ALA A 348 10.68 8.82 -6.72
C ALA A 348 11.45 9.01 -5.41
N ASN A 349 10.73 9.38 -4.34
CA ASN A 349 11.33 9.58 -3.02
C ASN A 349 11.79 8.25 -2.41
N GLU A 350 10.97 7.19 -2.47
CA GLU A 350 11.33 5.88 -1.92
C GLU A 350 12.47 5.19 -2.69
N VAL A 351 12.50 5.32 -4.02
CA VAL A 351 13.54 4.72 -4.87
C VAL A 351 14.87 5.45 -4.70
N GLU A 352 14.87 6.76 -4.49
CA GLU A 352 16.09 7.52 -4.19
C GLU A 352 16.67 7.09 -2.85
N GLU A 353 15.86 7.00 -1.79
CA GLU A 353 16.27 6.48 -0.47
C GLU A 353 16.78 5.02 -0.55
N ILE A 354 16.10 4.15 -1.31
CA ILE A 354 16.54 2.76 -1.51
C ILE A 354 17.88 2.69 -2.26
N LYS A 355 18.08 3.55 -3.27
CA LYS A 355 19.32 3.60 -4.06
C LYS A 355 20.49 4.10 -3.22
N GLU A 356 20.27 5.11 -2.39
CA GLU A 356 21.26 5.59 -1.42
C GLU A 356 21.60 4.52 -0.39
N ALA A 357 20.60 3.83 0.17
CA ALA A 357 20.80 2.73 1.11
C ALA A 357 21.57 1.55 0.50
N LEU A 358 21.29 1.20 -0.77
CA LEU A 358 22.03 0.16 -1.50
C LEU A 358 23.49 0.57 -1.76
N ALA A 359 23.72 1.81 -2.18
CA ALA A 359 25.07 2.34 -2.39
C ALA A 359 25.87 2.38 -1.08
N ALA A 360 25.25 2.81 0.02
CA ALA A 360 25.85 2.80 1.35
C ALA A 360 26.18 1.36 1.81
N LYS A 361 25.26 0.41 1.61
CA LYS A 361 25.46 -1.00 1.96
C LYS A 361 26.58 -1.65 1.14
N GLN A 362 26.66 -1.36 -0.16
CA GLN A 362 27.73 -1.87 -1.02
C GLN A 362 29.10 -1.30 -0.60
N THR A 363 29.15 -0.01 -0.27
CA THR A 363 30.35 0.64 0.23
C THR A 363 30.79 0.04 1.56
N LEU A 364 29.86 -0.15 2.50
CA LEU A 364 30.12 -0.80 3.79
C LEU A 364 30.60 -2.24 3.62
N GLY A 365 30.01 -2.99 2.69
CA GLY A 365 30.45 -4.36 2.36
C GLY A 365 31.90 -4.42 1.89
N LYS A 366 32.29 -3.54 0.97
CA LYS A 366 33.68 -3.41 0.52
C LYS A 366 34.62 -3.02 1.66
N VAL A 367 34.20 -2.11 2.54
CA VAL A 367 34.99 -1.72 3.72
C VAL A 367 35.20 -2.90 4.67
N LYS A 368 34.15 -3.70 4.96
CA LYS A 368 34.27 -4.92 5.77
C LYS A 368 35.25 -5.92 5.16
N GLU A 369 35.18 -6.13 3.84
CA GLU A 369 36.06 -7.05 3.12
C GLU A 369 37.53 -6.60 3.19
N VAL A 370 37.79 -5.31 2.92
CA VAL A 370 39.15 -4.73 2.99
C VAL A 370 39.72 -4.81 4.41
N LEU A 371 38.88 -4.61 5.42
CA LEU A 371 39.27 -4.68 6.83
C LEU A 371 39.22 -6.11 7.40
N ALA A 372 38.88 -7.12 6.58
CA ALA A 372 38.73 -8.52 6.99
C ALA A 372 37.78 -8.73 8.20
N VAL A 373 36.77 -7.87 8.35
CA VAL A 373 35.81 -7.92 9.46
C VAL A 373 34.78 -9.02 9.16
N SER A 374 34.85 -10.12 9.91
CA SER A 374 33.89 -11.23 9.84
C SER A 374 33.31 -11.53 11.24
N GLY A 375 32.00 -11.81 11.32
CA GLY A 375 31.29 -12.06 12.59
C GLY A 375 30.79 -10.79 13.31
N GLU A 376 30.75 -10.83 14.65
CA GLU A 376 30.23 -9.77 15.55
C GLU A 376 31.19 -8.58 15.75
N MET A 377 32.33 -8.54 15.06
CA MET A 377 33.35 -7.51 15.26
C MET A 377 32.87 -6.14 14.71
N ASP A 378 32.96 -5.08 15.52
CA ASP A 378 32.49 -3.75 15.15
C ASP A 378 33.42 -3.11 14.10
N ILE A 379 32.83 -2.66 12.99
CA ILE A 379 33.56 -2.03 11.88
C ILE A 379 34.20 -0.71 12.29
N ILE A 380 33.58 0.01 13.22
CA ILE A 380 34.11 1.27 13.73
C ILE A 380 35.40 1.00 14.51
N GLU A 381 35.42 -0.07 15.30
CA GLU A 381 36.61 -0.50 16.03
C GLU A 381 37.71 -0.94 15.06
N ALA A 382 37.38 -1.80 14.08
CA ALA A 382 38.33 -2.25 13.06
C ALA A 382 38.90 -1.09 12.21
N ALA A 383 38.07 -0.11 11.84
CA ALA A 383 38.53 1.08 11.13
C ALA A 383 39.43 1.96 12.02
N GLY A 384 39.13 2.05 13.32
CA GLY A 384 39.96 2.73 14.31
C GLY A 384 41.33 2.10 14.47
N GLU A 385 41.41 0.77 14.49
CA GLU A 385 42.68 0.03 14.52
C GLU A 385 43.49 0.20 13.23
N ALA A 386 42.83 0.10 12.07
CA ALA A 386 43.49 0.34 10.78
C ALA A 386 44.06 1.76 10.68
N ARG A 387 43.35 2.76 11.21
CA ARG A 387 43.85 4.15 11.29
C ARG A 387 45.10 4.24 12.16
N LYS A 388 45.08 3.63 13.36
CA LYS A 388 46.24 3.61 14.26
C LYS A 388 47.46 2.95 13.60
N ALA A 389 47.26 1.82 12.93
CA ALA A 389 48.34 1.11 12.22
C ALA A 389 48.94 1.95 11.07
N LEU A 390 48.11 2.71 10.35
CA LEU A 390 48.58 3.64 9.32
C LEU A 390 49.37 4.80 9.91
N ASP A 391 48.91 5.39 11.02
CA ASP A 391 49.60 6.48 11.71
C ASP A 391 50.96 6.01 12.27
N GLU A 392 51.02 4.80 12.85
CA GLU A 392 52.28 4.18 13.30
C GLU A 392 53.24 3.91 12.14
N LYS A 393 52.73 3.40 11.01
CA LYS A 393 53.54 3.18 9.80
C LYS A 393 54.06 4.49 9.22
N ALA A 394 53.26 5.56 9.25
CA ALA A 394 53.68 6.89 8.82
C ALA A 394 54.81 7.43 9.70
N LYS A 395 54.66 7.33 11.04
CA LYS A 395 55.72 7.70 12.00
C LYS A 395 56.99 6.89 11.81
N ALA A 396 56.89 5.57 11.63
CA ALA A 396 58.03 4.71 11.38
C ALA A 396 58.74 5.05 10.05
N LYS A 397 57.98 5.39 8.99
CA LYS A 397 58.54 5.84 7.71
C LYS A 397 59.23 7.19 7.85
N HIS A 398 58.64 8.12 8.58
CA HIS A 398 59.23 9.43 8.86
C HIS A 398 60.52 9.29 9.67
N GLU A 399 60.53 8.47 10.72
CA GLU A 399 61.73 8.19 11.51
C GLU A 399 62.83 7.54 10.67
N LYS A 400 62.47 6.64 9.75
CA LYS A 400 63.40 6.05 8.80
C LYS A 400 64.01 7.12 7.87
N LEU A 401 63.20 8.04 7.35
CA LEU A 401 63.67 9.16 6.52
C LEU A 401 64.63 10.08 7.29
N ILE A 402 64.33 10.37 8.57
CA ILE A 402 65.24 11.12 9.45
C ILE A 402 66.57 10.38 9.59
N ASN A 403 66.55 9.09 9.94
CA ASN A 403 67.77 8.31 10.13
C ASN A 403 68.60 8.24 8.84
N GLU A 404 67.97 8.06 7.68
CA GLU A 404 68.63 8.04 6.37
C GLU A 404 69.26 9.40 6.03
N ALA A 405 68.52 10.50 6.20
CA ALA A 405 69.03 11.85 5.95
C ALA A 405 70.20 12.21 6.88
N ILE A 406 70.13 11.83 8.16
CA ILE A 406 71.22 12.01 9.12
C ILE A 406 72.43 11.17 8.71
N ALA A 407 72.25 9.90 8.33
CA ALA A 407 73.35 9.03 7.91
C ALA A 407 74.04 9.51 6.62
N GLU A 408 73.31 10.15 5.71
CA GLU A 408 73.86 10.75 4.49
C GLU A 408 74.73 11.99 4.76
N LYS A 409 74.40 12.76 5.81
CA LYS A 409 75.01 14.07 6.10
C LYS A 409 76.01 14.07 7.25
N VAL A 410 75.89 13.15 8.19
CA VAL A 410 76.64 13.13 9.44
C VAL A 410 77.32 11.78 9.61
N THR A 411 78.61 11.77 9.92
CA THR A 411 79.39 10.56 10.21
C THR A 411 79.64 10.42 11.72
N GLY A 412 79.68 9.19 12.22
CA GLY A 412 79.89 8.89 13.64
C GLY A 412 78.59 8.73 14.41
N GLU A 413 78.44 7.57 15.05
CA GLU A 413 77.19 7.12 15.69
C GLU A 413 76.73 8.03 16.85
N MET A 414 77.67 8.52 17.67
CA MET A 414 77.37 9.49 18.74
C MET A 414 76.88 10.84 18.19
N THR A 415 77.52 11.34 17.13
CA THR A 415 77.20 12.61 16.47
C THR A 415 75.81 12.55 15.83
N GLN A 416 75.50 11.45 15.13
CA GLN A 416 74.17 11.19 14.56
C GLN A 416 73.08 11.17 15.64
N GLY A 417 73.34 10.53 16.79
CA GLY A 417 72.40 10.47 17.91
C GLY A 417 72.11 11.85 18.53
N LEU A 418 73.07 12.76 18.56
CA LEU A 418 72.88 14.12 19.07
C LEU A 418 72.12 15.00 18.06
N VAL A 419 72.46 14.92 16.76
CA VAL A 419 71.73 15.61 15.69
C VAL A 419 70.27 15.17 15.66
N LYS A 420 69.98 13.87 15.81
CA LYS A 420 68.61 13.35 15.87
C LYS A 420 67.78 13.96 17.01
N LYS A 421 68.40 14.23 18.17
CA LYS A 421 67.72 14.85 19.33
C LYS A 421 67.50 16.36 19.19
N MET A 422 68.28 17.02 18.34
CA MET A 422 68.20 18.47 18.11
C MET A 422 67.32 18.83 16.90
N LEU A 423 67.04 17.85 16.04
CA LEU A 423 66.22 18.01 14.86
C LEU A 423 64.75 18.22 15.23
N HIS A 424 64.17 19.34 14.78
CA HIS A 424 62.76 19.64 14.94
C HIS A 424 62.13 19.76 13.55
N VAL A 425 61.51 18.68 13.10
CA VAL A 425 60.85 18.60 11.80
C VAL A 425 59.41 18.15 12.00
N ALA A 426 58.50 18.65 11.16
CA ALA A 426 57.10 18.25 11.19
C ALA A 426 56.94 16.78 10.72
N ASP A 427 55.91 16.09 11.21
CA ASP A 427 55.67 14.67 10.93
C ASP A 427 55.47 14.36 9.43
N ASP A 428 55.15 15.37 8.62
CA ASP A 428 54.97 15.30 7.16
C ASP A 428 56.14 15.89 6.34
N ALA A 429 57.24 16.29 7.00
CA ALA A 429 58.36 16.94 6.34
C ALA A 429 59.01 16.06 5.25
N THR A 430 59.35 16.67 4.12
CA THR A 430 60.04 15.98 3.02
C THR A 430 61.52 15.75 3.34
N LYS A 431 62.17 14.84 2.60
CA LYS A 431 63.60 14.54 2.79
C LYS A 431 64.46 15.80 2.63
N GLU A 432 64.10 16.70 1.72
CA GLU A 432 64.79 17.96 1.46
C GLU A 432 64.68 18.93 2.65
N GLN A 433 63.50 19.00 3.28
CA GLN A 433 63.29 19.82 4.47
C GLN A 433 64.07 19.28 5.67
N ILE A 434 64.05 17.96 5.85
CA ILE A 434 64.86 17.27 6.88
C ILE A 434 66.36 17.55 6.67
N VAL A 435 66.84 17.42 5.44
CA VAL A 435 68.24 17.71 5.09
C VAL A 435 68.57 19.20 5.27
N GLY A 436 67.66 20.11 4.90
CA GLY A 436 67.85 21.55 5.07
C GLY A 436 68.00 21.96 6.54
N GLU A 437 67.18 21.37 7.42
CA GLU A 437 67.26 21.59 8.87
C GLU A 437 68.55 21.01 9.47
N ILE A 438 68.97 19.82 9.03
CA ILE A 438 70.27 19.25 9.39
C ILE A 438 71.42 20.18 8.96
N ASP A 439 71.39 20.70 7.73
CA ASP A 439 72.41 21.62 7.24
C ASP A 439 72.41 22.95 8.01
N ALA A 440 71.26 23.41 8.52
CA ALA A 440 71.17 24.59 9.40
C ALA A 440 71.80 24.32 10.77
N LEU A 441 71.49 23.18 11.40
CA LEU A 441 72.09 22.75 12.67
C LEU A 441 73.61 22.59 12.58
N LEU A 442 74.12 22.09 11.45
CA LEU A 442 75.56 21.93 11.22
C LEU A 442 76.30 23.26 10.93
N LYS A 443 75.57 24.32 10.59
CA LYS A 443 76.12 25.67 10.36
C LYS A 443 76.12 26.54 11.62
N ASP A 444 75.40 26.14 12.66
CA ASP A 444 75.41 26.83 13.95
C ASP A 444 76.78 26.69 14.63
N GLU A 445 77.44 27.81 14.89
CA GLU A 445 78.81 27.86 15.44
C GLU A 445 78.90 27.22 16.84
N ALA A 446 77.88 27.36 17.69
CA ALA A 446 77.88 26.80 19.05
C ALA A 446 77.72 25.27 19.04
N LEU A 447 76.92 24.74 18.11
CA LEU A 447 76.78 23.30 17.91
C LEU A 447 78.04 22.69 17.27
N LYS A 448 78.64 23.39 16.30
CA LYS A 448 79.86 22.97 15.63
C LYS A 448 81.02 22.77 16.62
N ASP A 449 81.20 23.70 17.56
CA ASP A 449 82.20 23.59 18.63
C ASP A 449 81.94 22.40 19.57
N THR A 450 80.67 22.07 19.80
CA THR A 450 80.25 20.95 20.64
C THR A 450 80.52 19.60 19.95
N PHE A 451 80.24 19.49 18.65
CA PHE A 451 80.55 18.30 17.85
C PHE A 451 82.07 18.08 17.68
N SER A 452 82.85 19.15 17.55
CA SER A 452 84.32 19.06 17.48
C SER A 452 84.95 18.54 18.77
N LYS A 453 84.35 18.83 19.95
CA LYS A 453 84.79 18.30 21.25
C LYS A 453 84.45 16.81 21.45
N LEU A 454 83.35 16.32 20.88
CA LEU A 454 82.95 14.90 20.96
C LEU A 454 83.83 13.98 20.10
N HIS A 455 84.41 14.48 19.00
CA HIS A 455 85.32 13.72 18.14
C HIS A 455 86.78 13.72 18.62
N THR A 456 87.12 14.44 19.69
CA THR A 456 88.50 14.58 20.17
C THR A 456 88.89 13.65 21.32
N ASP A 457 87.95 12.91 21.92
CA ASP A 457 88.28 11.94 22.99
C ASP A 457 88.38 10.50 22.49
N LYS A 458 89.53 10.20 21.89
CA LYS A 458 90.22 8.91 22.08
C LYS A 458 91.67 9.24 22.45
N PRO A 459 92.05 9.25 23.74
CA PRO A 459 93.45 9.38 24.08
C PRO A 459 94.17 8.11 23.63
N ALA A 460 94.92 8.20 22.53
CA ALA A 460 95.99 7.24 22.26
C ALA A 460 97.06 7.46 23.34
N GLY A 461 97.31 6.41 24.13
CA GLY A 461 98.42 6.37 25.07
C GLY A 461 99.72 6.78 24.39
N ILE A 462 100.44 7.68 25.05
CA ILE A 462 101.71 8.26 24.64
C ILE A 462 102.78 7.16 24.53
N GLY A 463 103.41 7.09 23.37
CA GLY A 463 104.68 6.42 23.12
C GLY A 463 105.34 7.05 21.90
N ILE A 464 106.06 8.15 22.11
CA ILE A 464 106.90 8.86 21.12
C ILE A 464 108.05 7.89 20.75
N THR A 465 108.37 7.61 19.48
CA THR A 465 109.12 8.49 18.56
C THR A 465 109.05 8.08 17.08
N SER A 466 109.18 9.12 16.26
CA SER A 466 109.81 9.23 14.92
C SER A 466 109.10 8.70 13.67
N ASP A 467 108.67 9.69 12.89
CA ASP A 467 108.94 9.92 11.46
C ASP A 467 107.77 9.77 10.47
N GLY A 468 107.61 10.81 9.63
CA GLY A 468 106.81 10.81 8.41
C GLY A 468 105.31 11.15 8.49
N SER A 469 104.89 12.07 7.61
CA SER A 469 103.60 12.11 6.88
C SER A 469 102.48 13.09 7.30
N LYS A 470 102.16 14.00 6.36
CA LYS A 470 100.86 14.60 5.93
C LYS A 470 99.85 15.12 6.97
N PRO A 471 99.23 16.31 6.77
CA PRO A 471 97.94 16.60 7.37
C PRO A 471 96.82 15.91 6.59
N ASN A 472 96.12 14.98 7.25
CA ASN A 472 94.91 14.33 6.74
C ASN A 472 93.66 15.17 7.08
N ALA A 473 92.85 15.35 6.04
CA ALA A 473 91.45 15.76 5.94
C ALA A 473 90.62 15.88 7.24
N MET A 474 90.05 17.06 7.46
CA MET A 474 88.89 17.28 8.33
C MET A 474 87.62 17.39 7.48
N LEU A 475 86.60 16.59 7.85
CA LEU A 475 85.18 16.65 7.42
C LEU A 475 84.94 16.70 5.90
N ILE A 476 84.73 15.52 5.28
CA ILE A 476 84.21 15.45 3.92
C ILE A 476 82.68 15.51 3.98
N THR A 477 82.12 16.69 3.68
CA THR A 477 80.71 16.80 3.28
C THR A 477 80.53 16.15 1.90
N ARG A 478 79.62 15.20 1.76
CA ARG A 478 79.26 14.68 0.43
C ARG A 478 78.36 15.71 -0.28
N LYS A 479 78.91 16.40 -1.29
CA LYS A 479 78.10 17.18 -2.23
C LYS A 479 77.40 16.21 -3.19
N VAL A 480 76.07 16.27 -3.26
CA VAL A 480 75.29 15.64 -4.34
C VAL A 480 74.97 16.75 -5.34
N ALA A 481 75.31 16.53 -6.61
CA ALA A 481 74.91 17.41 -7.70
C ALA A 481 73.43 17.14 -8.05
N ILE A 482 72.68 18.21 -8.33
CA ILE A 482 71.25 18.22 -8.71
C ILE A 482 71.02 17.40 -9.97
#